data_AF-A0A2V9V5V3-F1
#
_entry.id   AF-A0A2V9V5V3-F1
#
_cell.length_a   1.000
_cell.length_b   1.000
_cell.length_c   1.000
_cell.angle_alpha   90.00
_cell.angle_beta   90.00
_cell.angle_gamma   90.00
#
_symmetry.space_group_name_H-M   'P 1'
#
loop_
_entity.id
_entity.type
_entity.pdbx_description
1 polymer ?
#
loop_
_entity_poly.entity_id
_entity_poly.type
_entity_poly.pdbx_seq_one_letter_code
_entity_poly.pdbx_strand_id
1 'polypeptide(L)'
;MKQGVSSPSMSGNATEFDIGGKTQYADALWNNHLIGDFSSHGLPDADKKINANTHNFTYDVYFYGTNIPASEALEFDINQFVDGQSFIWGHECRITGGHQWDIWDNQGQKWHPTGIACNPNNNAWNHLTIQVQRTSDNHLLFQTITLNGQTATLNYYESPTATHWNGITINYQMDGNGTQEPYSIWLDKLNFTY
;
A
#
# COMPACT_ATOMS: atom_id res chain seq x y z
N MET A 1 12.92 3.23 9.80
CA MET A 1 11.78 2.51 10.39
C MET A 1 12.05 2.23 11.86
N LYS A 2 11.11 2.57 12.73
CA LYS A 2 11.15 2.30 14.17
C LYS A 2 9.76 1.85 14.64
N GLN A 3 9.67 0.63 15.17
CA GLN A 3 8.44 0.08 15.75
C GLN A 3 8.34 0.44 17.24
N GLY A 4 7.14 0.32 17.83
CA GLY A 4 6.96 0.56 19.27
C GLY A 4 6.90 2.03 19.66
N VAL A 5 6.56 2.92 18.72
CA VAL A 5 6.53 4.36 18.96
C VAL A 5 5.23 4.72 19.68
N SER A 6 5.35 5.33 20.87
CA SER A 6 4.21 5.68 21.72
C SER A 6 3.56 7.02 21.39
N SER A 7 4.23 7.90 20.63
CA SER A 7 3.69 9.19 20.17
C SER A 7 4.46 9.71 18.96
N PRO A 8 3.77 10.22 17.91
CA PRO A 8 2.33 10.12 17.68
C PRO A 8 1.89 8.66 17.53
N SER A 9 0.82 8.26 18.22
CA SER A 9 0.24 6.92 18.12
C SER A 9 -1.22 6.95 18.55
N MET A 10 -2.07 6.18 17.87
CA MET A 10 -3.46 5.95 18.26
C MET A 10 -3.65 4.73 19.17
N SER A 11 -2.72 3.77 19.16
CA SER A 11 -2.76 2.55 19.98
C SER A 11 -1.74 2.55 21.12
N GLY A 12 -0.79 3.50 21.12
CA GLY A 12 0.43 3.46 21.93
C GLY A 12 1.56 2.62 21.32
N ASN A 13 1.39 2.08 20.10
CA ASN A 13 2.33 1.18 19.43
C ASN A 13 2.40 1.41 17.90
N ALA A 14 2.69 2.65 17.49
CA ALA A 14 2.86 2.99 16.08
C ALA A 14 4.21 2.50 15.52
N THR A 15 4.29 2.44 14.18
CA THR A 15 5.53 2.27 13.43
C THR A 15 5.86 3.56 12.71
N GLU A 16 7.01 4.15 13.03
CA GLU A 16 7.57 5.34 12.41
C GLU A 16 8.42 4.97 11.19
N PHE A 17 8.22 5.68 10.10
CA PHE A 17 9.01 5.64 8.89
C PHE A 17 9.53 7.04 8.61
N ASP A 18 10.78 7.12 8.16
CA ASP A 18 11.48 8.37 7.90
C ASP A 18 12.17 8.25 6.55
N ILE A 19 12.10 9.31 5.77
CA ILE A 19 12.89 9.46 4.56
C ILE A 19 13.50 10.86 4.51
N GLY A 20 14.63 10.97 3.81
CA GLY A 20 15.37 12.22 3.63
C GLY A 20 16.79 11.94 3.17
N GLY A 21 17.59 12.99 3.04
CA GLY A 21 19.00 12.86 2.67
C GLY A 21 19.37 13.73 1.48
N LYS A 22 20.30 13.26 0.64
CA LYS A 22 20.83 14.03 -0.50
C LYS A 22 20.52 13.41 -1.87
N THR A 23 20.04 12.17 -1.88
CA THR A 23 19.68 11.47 -3.11
C THR A 23 18.26 11.90 -3.48
N GLN A 24 18.12 12.65 -4.57
CA GLN A 24 16.82 13.11 -5.06
C GLN A 24 15.97 11.91 -5.49
N TYR A 25 14.66 11.95 -5.23
CA TYR A 25 13.71 10.89 -5.56
C TYR A 25 14.09 9.51 -5.00
N ALA A 26 14.76 9.48 -3.84
CA ALA A 26 14.97 8.23 -3.14
C ALA A 26 13.66 7.78 -2.49
N ASP A 27 13.46 6.47 -2.46
CA ASP A 27 12.33 5.79 -1.86
C ASP A 27 12.74 5.01 -0.59
N ALA A 28 11.75 4.72 0.26
CA ALA A 28 11.89 3.82 1.39
C ALA A 28 10.70 2.85 1.42
N LEU A 29 10.98 1.58 1.13
CA LEU A 29 9.98 0.52 1.08
C LEU A 29 10.02 -0.34 2.34
N TRP A 30 8.84 -0.57 2.91
CA TRP A 30 8.58 -1.66 3.84
C TRP A 30 7.63 -2.67 3.20
N ASN A 31 8.06 -3.92 3.18
CA ASN A 31 7.29 -5.04 2.66
C ASN A 31 7.08 -6.07 3.78
N ASN A 32 5.87 -6.60 3.87
CA ASN A 32 5.50 -7.59 4.86
C ASN A 32 4.86 -8.81 4.23
N HIS A 33 5.53 -9.96 4.35
CA HIS A 33 5.04 -11.24 3.89
C HIS A 33 4.05 -11.81 4.90
N LEU A 34 2.75 -11.79 4.57
CA LEU A 34 1.70 -12.23 5.48
C LEU A 34 1.49 -13.74 5.39
N ILE A 35 1.35 -14.28 4.18
CA ILE A 35 0.98 -15.68 3.94
C ILE A 35 1.92 -16.28 2.89
N GLY A 36 2.29 -17.55 3.06
CA GLY A 36 3.07 -18.29 2.08
C GLY A 36 4.58 -18.10 2.26
N ASP A 37 5.29 -17.96 1.14
CA ASP A 37 6.74 -17.90 1.10
C ASP A 37 7.26 -16.73 1.95
N PHE A 38 8.18 -17.05 2.86
CA PHE A 38 8.81 -16.10 3.78
C PHE A 38 7.85 -15.36 4.73
N SER A 39 6.67 -15.93 5.04
CA SER A 39 5.72 -15.33 5.99
C SER A 39 6.40 -14.95 7.31
N SER A 40 6.32 -13.66 7.66
CA SER A 40 6.90 -13.06 8.87
C SER A 40 5.97 -13.18 10.10
N HIS A 41 4.68 -13.43 9.86
CA HIS A 41 3.64 -13.58 10.91
C HIS A 41 3.39 -15.02 11.32
N GLY A 42 4.20 -15.95 10.81
CA GLY A 42 4.05 -17.37 11.15
C GLY A 42 2.75 -17.96 10.61
N LEU A 43 2.26 -17.46 9.47
CA LEU A 43 1.18 -18.07 8.69
C LEU A 43 1.78 -18.79 7.46
N PRO A 44 2.50 -19.92 7.66
CA PRO A 44 3.00 -20.70 6.55
C PRO A 44 1.82 -21.30 5.77
N ASP A 45 1.89 -21.23 4.44
CA ASP A 45 0.89 -21.84 3.54
C ASP A 45 1.57 -22.93 2.70
N ALA A 46 2.14 -23.93 3.38
CA ALA A 46 2.95 -24.98 2.76
C ALA A 46 2.18 -25.78 1.68
N ASP A 47 0.87 -25.97 1.88
CA ASP A 47 -0.02 -26.65 0.93
C ASP A 47 -0.61 -25.70 -0.13
N LYS A 48 -0.27 -24.39 -0.08
CA LYS A 48 -0.74 -23.33 -0.99
C LYS A 48 -2.27 -23.19 -1.05
N LYS A 49 -2.97 -23.49 0.04
CA LYS A 49 -4.45 -23.50 0.08
C LYS A 49 -5.02 -22.18 0.56
N ILE A 50 -4.38 -21.54 1.53
CA ILE A 50 -4.90 -20.27 2.07
C ILE A 50 -4.85 -19.23 0.96
N ASN A 51 -3.69 -19.08 0.34
CA ASN A 51 -3.49 -18.13 -0.74
C ASN A 51 -4.42 -18.41 -1.94
N ALA A 52 -4.49 -19.65 -2.42
CA ALA A 52 -5.34 -20.02 -3.57
C ALA A 52 -6.84 -19.74 -3.37
N ASN A 53 -7.34 -19.91 -2.15
CA ASN A 53 -8.75 -19.66 -1.82
C ASN A 53 -9.04 -18.22 -1.41
N THR A 54 -8.02 -17.36 -1.33
CA THR A 54 -8.18 -15.96 -0.95
C THR A 54 -8.35 -15.09 -2.19
N HIS A 55 -9.41 -14.27 -2.18
CA HIS A 55 -9.83 -13.50 -3.34
C HIS A 55 -10.18 -12.04 -3.01
N ASN A 56 -10.61 -11.71 -1.80
CA ASN A 56 -10.99 -10.34 -1.45
C ASN A 56 -10.02 -9.86 -0.39
N PHE A 57 -9.61 -8.60 -0.48
CA PHE A 57 -8.61 -8.05 0.42
C PHE A 57 -9.04 -6.66 0.88
N THR A 58 -8.76 -6.37 2.14
CA THR A 58 -8.89 -5.02 2.68
C THR A 58 -7.62 -4.63 3.42
N TYR A 59 -7.04 -3.51 3.03
CA TYR A 59 -5.96 -2.83 3.74
C TYR A 59 -6.59 -1.67 4.51
N ASP A 60 -6.60 -1.75 5.83
CA ASP A 60 -7.13 -0.72 6.72
C ASP A 60 -6.02 -0.19 7.62
N VAL A 61 -5.76 1.12 7.57
CA VAL A 61 -4.65 1.72 8.30
C VAL A 61 -4.97 3.13 8.72
N TYR A 62 -4.39 3.51 9.86
CA TYR A 62 -4.25 4.92 10.20
C TYR A 62 -2.83 5.37 9.96
N PHE A 63 -2.67 6.54 9.36
CA PHE A 63 -1.37 7.15 9.18
C PHE A 63 -1.34 8.61 9.61
N TYR A 64 -0.23 9.04 10.21
CA TYR A 64 0.03 10.42 10.59
C TYR A 64 1.28 10.89 9.87
N GLY A 65 1.30 12.12 9.35
CA GLY A 65 2.50 12.71 8.76
C GLY A 65 2.75 14.12 9.26
N THR A 66 4.02 14.47 9.49
CA THR A 66 4.43 15.80 9.98
C THR A 66 4.73 16.80 8.86
N ASN A 67 5.06 16.30 7.66
CA ASN A 67 5.41 17.10 6.48
C ASN A 67 5.00 16.38 5.18
N ILE A 68 3.73 15.95 5.10
CA ILE A 68 3.23 15.23 3.91
C ILE A 68 3.47 15.99 2.59
N PRO A 69 3.35 17.33 2.51
CA PRO A 69 3.63 18.06 1.27
C PRO A 69 5.05 17.92 0.70
N ALA A 70 6.02 17.43 1.48
CA ALA A 70 7.36 17.12 0.99
C ALA A 70 7.48 15.74 0.31
N SER A 71 6.46 14.90 0.45
CA SER A 71 6.36 13.62 -0.23
C SER A 71 6.15 13.81 -1.72
N GLU A 72 6.82 13.02 -2.55
CA GLU A 72 6.41 12.83 -3.95
C GLU A 72 5.10 12.02 -3.96
N ALA A 73 5.14 10.86 -3.31
CA ALA A 73 3.99 10.00 -3.11
C ALA A 73 4.09 9.13 -1.86
N LEU A 74 2.93 8.62 -1.43
CA LEU A 74 2.80 7.59 -0.39
C LEU A 74 2.11 6.37 -1.01
N GLU A 75 2.73 5.19 -0.92
CA GLU A 75 2.19 3.97 -1.54
C GLU A 75 1.68 2.96 -0.51
N PHE A 76 0.56 2.28 -0.83
CA PHE A 76 -0.14 1.33 0.05
C PHE A 76 -0.59 0.10 -0.74
N ASP A 77 0.34 -0.83 -0.97
CA ASP A 77 0.07 -1.93 -1.91
C ASP A 77 -0.38 -3.21 -1.23
N ILE A 78 -1.16 -3.97 -1.98
CA ILE A 78 -1.53 -5.36 -1.68
C ILE A 78 -1.02 -6.21 -2.83
N ASN A 79 -0.32 -7.30 -2.53
CA ASN A 79 0.18 -8.23 -3.54
C ASN A 79 -0.27 -9.65 -3.25
N GLN A 80 -0.67 -10.36 -4.29
CA GLN A 80 -0.91 -11.79 -4.26
C GLN A 80 -0.12 -12.46 -5.38
N PHE A 81 0.61 -13.53 -5.04
CA PHE A 81 1.34 -14.36 -5.98
C PHE A 81 0.79 -15.77 -5.87
N VAL A 82 0.10 -16.27 -6.89
CA VAL A 82 -0.63 -17.55 -6.81
C VAL A 82 -0.75 -18.20 -8.19
N ASP A 83 -0.59 -19.52 -8.24
CA ASP A 83 -0.69 -20.32 -9.48
C ASP A 83 0.11 -19.78 -10.67
N GLY A 84 1.30 -19.25 -10.40
CA GLY A 84 2.20 -18.69 -11.41
C GLY A 84 1.87 -17.27 -11.87
N GLN A 85 0.90 -16.61 -11.21
CA GLN A 85 0.42 -15.27 -11.52
C GLN A 85 0.70 -14.29 -10.38
N SER A 86 1.07 -13.07 -10.75
CA SER A 86 1.36 -11.93 -9.88
C SER A 86 0.26 -10.89 -10.03
N PHE A 87 -0.42 -10.63 -8.92
CA PHE A 87 -1.47 -9.64 -8.77
C PHE A 87 -0.95 -8.54 -7.85
N ILE A 88 -0.48 -7.42 -8.42
CA ILE A 88 -0.02 -6.25 -7.67
C ILE A 88 -1.11 -5.19 -7.73
N TRP A 89 -1.82 -4.98 -6.62
CA TRP A 89 -2.72 -3.85 -6.46
C TRP A 89 -1.96 -2.67 -5.86
N GLY A 90 -1.16 -2.01 -6.70
CA GLY A 90 -0.42 -0.82 -6.30
C GLY A 90 -1.33 0.40 -6.17
N HIS A 91 -1.20 1.14 -5.08
CA HIS A 91 -1.97 2.37 -4.82
C HIS A 91 -1.05 3.49 -4.38
N GLU A 92 -0.87 4.48 -5.23
CA GLU A 92 -0.02 5.63 -4.98
C GLU A 92 -0.88 6.87 -4.70
N CYS A 93 -0.79 7.43 -3.50
CA CYS A 93 -1.27 8.78 -3.23
C CYS A 93 -0.22 9.77 -3.72
N ARG A 94 -0.35 10.23 -4.96
CA ARG A 94 0.58 11.17 -5.57
C ARG A 94 0.34 12.57 -5.03
N ILE A 95 1.23 13.04 -4.16
CA ILE A 95 1.13 14.32 -3.48
C ILE A 95 1.60 15.44 -4.41
N THR A 96 2.77 15.28 -5.02
CA THR A 96 3.24 16.15 -6.09
C THR A 96 2.44 15.90 -7.38
N GLY A 97 2.40 16.89 -8.27
CA GLY A 97 1.83 16.67 -9.61
C GLY A 97 0.32 16.38 -9.66
N GLY A 98 -0.47 16.70 -8.63
CA GLY A 98 -1.94 16.77 -8.78
C GLY A 98 -2.80 16.30 -7.62
N HIS A 99 -2.24 15.83 -6.50
CA HIS A 99 -3.01 15.35 -5.33
C HIS A 99 -4.09 14.34 -5.73
N GLN A 100 -3.67 13.23 -6.34
CA GLN A 100 -4.58 12.20 -6.82
C GLN A 100 -4.06 10.79 -6.50
N TRP A 101 -4.96 9.83 -6.49
CA TRP A 101 -4.61 8.42 -6.47
C TRP A 101 -4.23 7.96 -7.88
N ASP A 102 -3.10 7.28 -7.98
CA ASP A 102 -2.67 6.53 -9.14
C ASP A 102 -2.70 5.02 -8.79
N ILE A 103 -2.92 4.17 -9.80
CA ILE A 103 -2.91 2.70 -9.66
C ILE A 103 -1.85 2.08 -10.57
N TRP A 104 -1.29 0.94 -10.18
CA TRP A 104 -0.23 0.28 -10.93
C TRP A 104 -0.75 -0.53 -12.13
N ASP A 105 -0.35 -0.16 -13.34
CA ASP A 105 -0.51 -0.95 -14.56
C ASP A 105 0.52 -2.10 -14.56
N ASN A 106 0.04 -3.31 -14.31
CA ASN A 106 0.90 -4.49 -14.16
C ASN A 106 1.60 -4.87 -15.48
N GLN A 107 0.91 -4.71 -16.61
CA GLN A 107 1.45 -5.09 -17.93
C GLN A 107 2.38 -4.02 -18.49
N GLY A 108 1.98 -2.75 -18.37
CA GLY A 108 2.71 -1.59 -18.85
C GLY A 108 3.80 -1.08 -17.91
N GLN A 109 3.85 -1.61 -16.68
CA GLN A 109 4.83 -1.26 -15.64
C GLN A 109 4.92 0.25 -15.41
N LYS A 110 3.78 0.88 -15.14
CA LYS A 110 3.67 2.32 -14.94
C LYS A 110 2.49 2.68 -14.05
N TRP A 111 2.56 3.85 -13.44
CA TRP A 111 1.44 4.44 -12.73
C TRP A 111 0.38 5.00 -13.68
N HIS A 112 -0.88 4.76 -13.36
CA HIS A 112 -2.05 5.25 -14.08
C HIS A 112 -2.91 6.17 -13.20
N PRO A 113 -3.02 7.46 -13.55
CA PRO A 113 -3.95 8.40 -12.92
C PRO A 113 -5.40 7.92 -12.88
N THR A 114 -5.99 7.86 -11.70
CA THR A 114 -7.42 7.52 -11.56
C THR A 114 -8.34 8.74 -11.67
N GLY A 115 -7.80 9.95 -11.47
CA GLY A 115 -8.57 11.18 -11.31
C GLY A 115 -9.29 11.32 -9.97
N ILE A 116 -9.13 10.35 -9.06
CA ILE A 116 -9.66 10.41 -7.70
C ILE A 116 -8.70 11.24 -6.85
N ALA A 117 -9.21 12.26 -6.15
CA ALA A 117 -8.37 13.12 -5.34
C ALA A 117 -7.76 12.39 -4.13
N CYS A 118 -6.47 12.63 -3.86
CA CYS A 118 -5.77 12.19 -2.66
C CYS A 118 -5.31 13.40 -1.85
N ASN A 119 -6.02 13.68 -0.75
CA ASN A 119 -5.76 14.84 0.11
C ASN A 119 -5.66 14.42 1.59
N PRO A 120 -4.56 13.78 1.99
CA PRO A 120 -4.32 13.51 3.39
C PRO A 120 -4.11 14.80 4.18
N ASN A 121 -4.61 14.83 5.40
CA ASN A 121 -4.40 15.91 6.34
C ASN A 121 -2.95 15.86 6.84
N ASN A 122 -2.22 16.97 6.69
CA ASN A 122 -0.90 17.13 7.27
C ASN A 122 -1.00 17.41 8.78
N ASN A 123 -0.06 16.89 9.57
CA ASN A 123 -0.04 16.99 11.04
C ASN A 123 -1.33 16.50 11.72
N ALA A 124 -1.98 15.50 11.13
CA ALA A 124 -3.16 14.86 11.69
C ALA A 124 -3.21 13.39 11.31
N TRP A 125 -4.00 12.62 12.07
CA TRP A 125 -4.29 11.23 11.72
C TRP A 125 -5.24 11.19 10.52
N ASN A 126 -4.89 10.34 9.57
CA ASN A 126 -5.68 9.97 8.42
C ASN A 126 -6.10 8.52 8.56
N HIS A 127 -7.28 8.18 8.08
CA HIS A 127 -7.75 6.79 7.99
C HIS A 127 -7.89 6.41 6.52
N LEU A 128 -7.26 5.30 6.14
CA LEU A 128 -7.29 4.75 4.79
C LEU A 128 -7.82 3.34 4.83
N THR A 129 -8.81 3.07 3.99
CA THR A 129 -9.28 1.72 3.68
C THR A 129 -9.21 1.51 2.17
N ILE A 130 -8.50 0.48 1.72
CA ILE A 130 -8.41 0.05 0.32
C ILE A 130 -9.07 -1.33 0.20
N GLN A 131 -9.94 -1.51 -0.79
CA GLN A 131 -10.57 -2.79 -1.09
C GLN A 131 -10.23 -3.23 -2.51
N VAL A 132 -9.79 -4.47 -2.65
CA VAL A 132 -9.43 -5.08 -3.93
C VAL A 132 -9.85 -6.54 -3.98
N GLN A 133 -9.87 -7.10 -5.18
CA GLN A 133 -10.23 -8.50 -5.39
C GLN A 133 -9.43 -9.14 -6.52
N ARG A 134 -9.00 -10.39 -6.34
CA ARG A 134 -8.74 -11.31 -7.45
C ARG A 134 -10.05 -11.95 -7.87
N THR A 135 -10.52 -11.64 -9.06
CA THR A 135 -11.81 -12.15 -9.55
C THR A 135 -11.74 -13.66 -9.84
N SER A 136 -12.90 -14.29 -10.02
CA SER A 136 -12.99 -15.73 -10.32
C SER A 136 -12.33 -16.13 -11.64
N ASP A 137 -12.17 -15.17 -12.57
CA ASP A 137 -11.47 -15.32 -13.84
C ASP A 137 -10.04 -14.76 -13.81
N ASN A 138 -9.48 -14.53 -12.61
CA ASN A 138 -8.10 -14.08 -12.36
C ASN A 138 -7.75 -12.71 -12.97
N HIS A 139 -8.63 -11.72 -12.82
CA HIS A 139 -8.27 -10.32 -12.97
C HIS A 139 -8.01 -9.67 -11.62
N LEU A 140 -7.17 -8.63 -11.63
CA LEU A 140 -7.05 -7.68 -10.54
C LEU A 140 -8.24 -6.72 -10.62
N LEU A 141 -9.05 -6.65 -9.58
CA LEU A 141 -10.08 -5.62 -9.46
C LEU A 141 -9.69 -4.63 -8.35
N PHE A 142 -9.44 -3.39 -8.75
CA PHE A 142 -9.39 -2.24 -7.85
C PHE A 142 -10.83 -1.81 -7.54
N GLN A 143 -11.31 -2.03 -6.31
CA GLN A 143 -12.71 -1.78 -5.97
C GLN A 143 -12.92 -0.36 -5.45
N THR A 144 -12.43 -0.07 -4.24
CA THR A 144 -12.67 1.20 -3.56
C THR A 144 -11.43 1.69 -2.81
N ILE A 145 -11.33 3.01 -2.69
CA ILE A 145 -10.42 3.70 -1.78
C ILE A 145 -11.27 4.61 -0.90
N THR A 146 -11.08 4.54 0.41
CA THR A 146 -11.71 5.44 1.38
C THR A 146 -10.63 6.17 2.15
N LEU A 147 -10.53 7.49 1.97
CA LEU A 147 -9.62 8.34 2.74
C LEU A 147 -10.44 9.29 3.61
N ASN A 148 -10.22 9.25 4.92
CA ASN A 148 -10.88 10.13 5.89
C ASN A 148 -12.42 10.10 5.79
N GLY A 149 -12.97 8.91 5.57
CA GLY A 149 -14.41 8.69 5.42
C GLY A 149 -14.99 9.06 4.05
N GLN A 150 -14.18 9.54 3.11
CA GLN A 150 -14.60 9.80 1.73
C GLN A 150 -14.25 8.61 0.85
N THR A 151 -15.27 7.88 0.41
CA THR A 151 -15.11 6.70 -0.46
C THR A 151 -15.22 7.07 -1.93
N ALA A 152 -14.25 6.62 -2.72
CA ALA A 152 -14.29 6.61 -4.16
C ALA A 152 -14.32 5.17 -4.68
N THR A 153 -15.11 4.94 -5.72
CA THR A 153 -15.14 3.67 -6.46
C THR A 153 -14.19 3.77 -7.65
N LEU A 154 -13.29 2.81 -7.79
CA LEU A 154 -12.42 2.67 -8.96
C LEU A 154 -13.10 1.78 -10.00
N ASN A 155 -13.49 0.57 -9.57
CA ASN A 155 -14.03 -0.48 -10.43
C ASN A 155 -13.19 -0.67 -11.71
N TYR A 156 -11.87 -0.77 -11.52
CA TYR A 156 -10.87 -0.87 -12.58
C TYR A 156 -10.25 -2.27 -12.59
N TYR A 157 -10.06 -2.82 -13.78
CA TYR A 157 -9.55 -4.17 -13.98
C TYR A 157 -8.16 -4.15 -14.58
N GLU A 158 -7.28 -4.98 -14.04
CA GLU A 158 -5.95 -5.25 -14.57
C GLU A 158 -5.72 -6.76 -14.80
N SER A 159 -4.76 -7.06 -15.66
CA SER A 159 -4.33 -8.44 -15.92
C SER A 159 -3.05 -8.78 -15.14
N PRO A 160 -2.95 -10.00 -14.55
CA PRO A 160 -1.77 -10.39 -13.80
C PRO A 160 -0.55 -10.61 -14.69
N THR A 161 0.64 -10.53 -14.10
CA THR A 161 1.91 -10.89 -14.75
C THR A 161 2.40 -12.26 -14.28
N ALA A 162 3.41 -12.83 -14.92
CA ALA A 162 3.94 -14.14 -14.53
C ALA A 162 4.86 -14.04 -13.30
N THR A 163 4.84 -15.05 -12.43
CA THR A 163 5.73 -15.18 -11.27
C THR A 163 6.00 -16.63 -10.91
N HIS A 164 7.02 -16.85 -10.07
CA HIS A 164 7.30 -18.14 -9.44
C HIS A 164 7.01 -18.14 -7.93
N TRP A 165 6.60 -17.00 -7.38
CA TRP A 165 6.38 -16.82 -5.95
C TRP A 165 4.99 -17.31 -5.55
N ASN A 166 4.84 -17.74 -4.30
CA ASN A 166 3.55 -18.01 -3.70
C ASN A 166 3.39 -17.27 -2.37
N GLY A 167 2.47 -16.32 -2.30
CA GLY A 167 2.14 -15.67 -1.04
C GLY A 167 1.28 -14.43 -1.20
N ILE A 168 0.95 -13.84 -0.05
CA ILE A 168 0.27 -12.55 0.05
C ILE A 168 1.15 -11.62 0.85
N THR A 169 1.39 -10.42 0.32
CA THR A 169 2.17 -9.38 0.98
C THR A 169 1.41 -8.07 1.00
N ILE A 170 1.79 -7.20 1.93
CA ILE A 170 1.40 -5.78 1.91
C ILE A 170 2.64 -4.91 1.97
N ASN A 171 2.54 -3.73 1.38
CA ASN A 171 3.62 -2.76 1.35
C ASN A 171 3.18 -1.43 1.97
N TYR A 172 4.18 -0.69 2.42
CA TYR A 172 4.10 0.75 2.58
C TYR A 172 5.38 1.35 2.01
N GLN A 173 5.26 2.37 1.16
CA GLN A 173 6.40 3.07 0.58
C GLN A 173 6.28 4.57 0.79
N MET A 174 7.43 5.20 0.99
CA MET A 174 7.62 6.64 1.04
C MET A 174 8.48 7.05 -0.15
N ASP A 175 8.00 7.98 -0.96
CA ASP A 175 8.79 8.55 -2.07
C ASP A 175 9.23 9.96 -1.75
N GLY A 176 10.53 10.21 -1.88
CA GLY A 176 11.11 11.54 -1.79
C GLY A 176 10.87 12.35 -3.06
N ASN A 177 10.82 13.67 -2.91
CA ASN A 177 10.68 14.59 -4.02
C ASN A 177 12.04 15.00 -4.62
N GLY A 178 12.02 15.91 -5.60
CA GLY A 178 13.23 16.42 -6.24
C GLY A 178 14.19 17.19 -5.33
N THR A 179 13.78 17.61 -4.13
CA THR A 179 14.67 18.21 -3.12
C THR A 179 15.09 17.22 -2.02
N GLN A 180 14.53 16.01 -2.03
CA GLN A 180 14.63 15.00 -0.96
C GLN A 180 14.36 15.62 0.42
N GLU A 181 13.38 16.50 0.50
CA GLU A 181 12.98 17.11 1.77
C GLU A 181 12.56 16.03 2.76
N PRO A 182 13.07 16.06 3.99
CA PRO A 182 12.76 15.01 4.95
C PRO A 182 11.31 15.10 5.41
N TYR A 183 10.69 13.93 5.55
CA TYR A 183 9.39 13.78 6.18
C TYR A 183 9.29 12.42 6.86
N SER A 184 8.35 12.34 7.79
CA SER A 184 8.10 11.15 8.59
C SER A 184 6.63 10.78 8.53
N ILE A 185 6.36 9.48 8.52
CA ILE A 185 5.01 8.90 8.55
C ILE A 185 4.95 7.86 9.66
N TRP A 186 3.88 7.89 10.44
CA TRP A 186 3.59 6.87 11.45
C TRP A 186 2.40 6.07 10.98
N LEU A 187 2.56 4.77 10.80
CA LEU A 187 1.44 3.85 10.62
C LEU A 187 1.02 3.27 11.96
N ASP A 188 -0.28 3.21 12.19
CA ASP A 188 -0.86 2.63 13.39
C ASP A 188 -2.19 1.93 13.07
N LYS A 189 -2.55 0.95 13.90
CA LYS A 189 -3.72 0.09 13.72
C LYS A 189 -3.84 -0.49 12.29
N LEU A 190 -2.70 -0.79 11.67
CA LEU A 190 -2.66 -1.47 10.38
C LEU A 190 -3.29 -2.86 10.54
N ASN A 191 -4.36 -3.10 9.80
CA ASN A 191 -5.09 -4.35 9.78
C ASN A 191 -5.30 -4.79 8.33
N PHE A 192 -5.04 -6.06 8.06
CA PHE A 192 -5.28 -6.68 6.77
C PHE A 192 -6.29 -7.81 6.94
N THR A 193 -7.35 -7.78 6.15
CA THR A 193 -8.39 -8.82 6.17
C THR A 193 -8.58 -9.43 4.79
N TYR A 194 -8.87 -10.73 4.76
CA TYR A 194 -8.92 -11.53 3.56
C TYR A 194 -9.87 -12.73 3.67
#